data_AF-A0A2S7U4U2-F1
#
_entry.id   AF-A0A2S7U4U2-F1
#
_cell.length_a   1.000
_cell.length_b   1.000
_cell.length_c   1.000
_cell.angle_alpha   90.00
_cell.angle_beta   90.00
_cell.angle_gamma   90.00
#
_symmetry.space_group_name_H-M   'P 1'
#
loop_
_entity.id
_entity.type
_entity.pdbx_description
1 polymer ?
#
loop_
_entity_poly.entity_id
_entity_poly.type
_entity_poly.pdbx_seq_one_letter_code
_entity_poly.pdbx_strand_id
1 'polypeptide(L)' 'VGALAGKQAHKGIFITTSGNNTNAIEFAEAVPQKVILIDGLRLVDLMIEHNVGVSTERTIAITRLDTDYFEES' A
#
# COMPACT_ATOMS: atom_id res chain seq x y z
N VAL A 1 -17.40 13.87 1.67
CA VAL A 1 -17.74 12.43 1.60
C VAL A 1 -18.97 12.10 0.75
N GLY A 2 -19.09 12.68 -0.45
CA GLY A 2 -20.28 12.50 -1.30
C GLY A 2 -20.47 11.09 -1.87
N ALA A 3 -19.39 10.34 -2.14
CA ALA A 3 -19.47 9.05 -2.83
C ALA A 3 -20.06 7.90 -1.97
N LEU A 4 -19.85 7.91 -0.66
CA LEU A 4 -20.37 6.90 0.28
C LEU A 4 -21.86 7.15 0.62
N ALA A 5 -22.21 8.41 0.86
CA ALA A 5 -23.58 8.80 1.22
C ALA A 5 -24.57 8.64 0.06
N GLY A 6 -24.15 8.93 -1.18
CA GLY A 6 -25.02 8.84 -2.36
C GLY A 6 -25.39 7.41 -2.80
N LYS A 7 -24.70 6.38 -2.29
CA LYS A 7 -24.92 4.96 -2.67
C LYS A 7 -25.37 4.06 -1.53
N GLN A 8 -25.72 4.62 -0.36
CA GLN A 8 -26.00 3.83 0.86
C GLN A 8 -24.90 2.80 1.17
N ALA A 9 -23.64 3.12 0.87
CA ALA A 9 -22.55 2.18 1.02
C ALA A 9 -22.20 2.01 2.50
N HIS A 10 -22.25 0.78 3.00
CA HIS A 10 -21.90 0.45 4.40
C HIS A 10 -20.40 0.28 4.64
N LYS A 11 -19.61 0.15 3.57
CA LYS A 11 -18.16 0.00 3.61
C LYS A 11 -17.50 0.95 2.61
N GLY A 12 -16.36 1.53 2.97
CA GLY A 12 -15.61 2.45 2.12
C GLY A 12 -14.11 2.37 2.33
N ILE A 13 -13.36 2.87 1.34
CA ILE A 13 -11.92 3.09 1.44
C ILE A 13 -11.70 4.60 1.36
N PHE A 14 -10.94 5.14 2.30
CA PHE A 14 -10.50 6.53 2.29
C PHE A 14 -8.99 6.56 2.08
N ILE A 15 -8.53 7.22 1.02
CA ILE A 15 -7.12 7.25 0.63
C ILE A 15 -6.58 8.67 0.87
N THR A 16 -5.45 8.78 1.58
CA THR A 16 -4.75 10.06 1.83
C THR A 16 -3.28 9.93 1.45
N THR A 17 -2.69 10.98 0.87
CA THR A 17 -1.28 10.98 0.45
C THR A 17 -0.30 11.42 1.55
N SER A 18 -0.80 11.96 2.68
CA SER A 18 0.02 12.34 3.83
C SER A 18 0.03 11.25 4.91
N GLY A 19 1.22 10.90 5.41
CA GLY A 19 1.44 9.72 6.25
C GLY A 19 0.99 9.81 7.71
N ASN A 20 0.48 10.96 8.16
CA ASN A 20 -0.02 11.07 9.54
C ASN A 20 -1.04 12.21 9.67
N ASN A 21 -2.25 11.96 9.19
CA ASN A 21 -3.32 12.93 9.29
C ASN A 21 -4.26 12.48 10.41
N THR A 22 -4.03 12.97 11.63
CA THR A 22 -4.94 12.77 12.78
C THR A 22 -6.38 13.04 12.38
N ASN A 23 -6.62 14.07 11.57
CA ASN A 23 -7.94 14.41 11.07
C ASN A 23 -8.53 13.33 10.15
N ALA A 24 -7.71 12.57 9.40
CA ALA A 24 -8.19 11.48 8.55
C ALA A 24 -8.59 10.24 9.37
N ILE A 25 -7.86 9.97 10.45
CA ILE A 25 -8.20 8.91 11.41
C ILE A 25 -9.48 9.29 12.16
N GLU A 26 -9.52 10.49 12.74
CA GLU A 26 -10.71 11.03 13.41
C GLU A 26 -11.93 11.04 12.48
N PHE A 27 -11.72 11.40 11.21
CA PHE A 27 -12.78 11.34 10.21
C PHE A 27 -13.28 9.90 9.98
N ALA A 28 -12.37 8.93 9.84
CA ALA A 28 -12.73 7.53 9.64
C ALA A 28 -13.43 6.91 10.86
N GLU A 29 -13.10 7.37 12.07
CA GLU A 29 -13.75 6.95 13.33
C GLU A 29 -15.12 7.62 13.54
N ALA A 30 -15.27 8.88 13.11
CA ALA A 30 -16.50 9.65 13.32
C ALA A 30 -17.64 9.25 12.37
N VAL A 31 -17.33 8.58 11.26
CA VAL A 31 -18.35 8.15 10.30
C VAL A 31 -19.02 6.84 10.71
N PRO A 32 -20.35 6.71 10.57
CA PRO A 32 -21.07 5.49 10.93
C PRO A 32 -20.80 4.32 9.95
N GLN A 33 -20.26 4.59 8.76
CA GLN A 33 -19.86 3.57 7.80
C GLN A 33 -18.51 2.94 8.20
N LYS A 34 -18.32 1.65 7.91
CA LYS A 34 -17.03 1.00 8.10
C LYS A 34 -16.04 1.48 7.03
N VAL A 35 -15.17 2.41 7.39
CA VAL A 35 -14.15 2.95 6.50
C VAL A 35 -12.78 2.38 6.83
N ILE A 36 -12.04 1.95 5.80
CA ILE A 36 -10.62 1.61 5.90
C ILE A 36 -9.82 2.80 5.41
N LEU A 37 -8.93 3.32 6.26
CA LEU A 37 -7.96 4.34 5.89
C LEU A 37 -6.75 3.69 5.21
N ILE A 38 -6.36 4.20 4.04
CA ILE A 38 -5.12 3.87 3.35
C ILE A 38 -4.30 5.17 3.26
N ASP A 39 -3.22 5.25 3.99
CA ASP A 39 -2.28 6.38 3.90
C ASP A 39 -1.32 6.22 2.71
N GLY A 40 -0.43 7.21 2.53
CA GLY A 40 0.50 7.24 1.41
C GLY A 40 1.50 6.09 1.40
N LEU A 41 2.01 5.66 2.57
CA LEU A 41 2.96 4.55 2.63
C LEU A 41 2.26 3.23 2.30
N ARG A 42 1.09 3.00 2.91
CA ARG A 42 0.29 1.80 2.63
C ARG A 42 -0.16 1.76 1.17
N LEU A 43 -0.49 2.92 0.58
CA LEU A 43 -0.82 3.01 -0.83
C LEU A 43 0.38 2.62 -1.71
N VAL A 44 1.57 3.13 -1.41
CA VAL A 44 2.80 2.80 -2.15
C VAL A 44 3.13 1.31 -2.02
N ASP A 45 3.02 0.72 -0.83
CA ASP A 45 3.23 -0.71 -0.65
C ASP A 45 2.30 -1.54 -1.54
N LEU A 46 1.00 -1.18 -1.58
CA LEU A 46 0.01 -1.86 -2.42
C LEU A 46 0.30 -1.65 -3.91
N MET A 47 0.76 -0.46 -4.31
CA MET A 47 1.17 -0.16 -5.68
C MET A 47 2.35 -1.02 -6.12
N ILE A 48 3.34 -1.22 -5.25
CA ILE A 48 4.50 -2.08 -5.51
C ILE A 48 4.08 -3.55 -5.54
N GLU A 49 3.35 -4.02 -4.53
CA GLU A 49 2.89 -5.41 -4.40
C GLU A 49 2.08 -5.85 -5.62
N HIS A 50 1.22 -4.98 -6.15
CA HIS A 50 0.33 -5.28 -7.26
C HIS A 50 0.81 -4.72 -8.61
N ASN A 51 2.01 -4.13 -8.69
CA ASN A 51 2.55 -3.48 -9.89
C ASN A 51 1.60 -2.45 -10.53
N VAL A 52 0.94 -1.63 -9.71
CA VAL A 52 0.01 -0.59 -10.17
C VAL A 52 0.69 0.79 -10.09
N GLY A 53 0.78 1.49 -11.22
CA GLY A 53 1.32 2.86 -11.26
C GLY A 53 2.82 2.98 -10.95
N VAL A 54 3.54 1.86 -10.99
CA VAL A 54 4.99 1.78 -10.81
C VAL A 54 5.63 1.12 -12.04
N SER A 55 6.94 1.30 -12.21
CA SER A 55 7.72 0.62 -13.24
C SER A 55 9.06 0.21 -12.66
N THR A 56 9.59 -0.94 -13.08
CA THR A 56 10.92 -1.38 -12.65
C THR A 56 11.98 -0.48 -13.26
N GLU A 57 12.69 0.27 -12.42
CA GLU A 57 13.80 1.13 -12.86
C GLU A 57 15.10 0.33 -13.03
N ARG A 58 15.38 -0.61 -12.11
CA ARG A 58 16.58 -1.44 -12.12
C ARG A 58 16.33 -2.79 -11.46
N THR A 59 16.93 -3.84 -12.00
CA THR A 59 17.02 -5.16 -11.36
C THR A 59 18.43 -5.36 -10.82
N ILE A 60 18.56 -5.72 -9.53
CA ILE A 60 19.84 -6.07 -8.91
C ILE A 60 19.82 -7.59 -8.66
N ALA A 61 20.76 -8.30 -9.29
CA ALA A 61 20.98 -9.71 -9.02
C ALA A 61 21.98 -9.87 -7.87
N ILE A 62 21.59 -10.55 -6.81
CA ILE A 62 22.48 -10.90 -5.70
C ILE A 62 23.01 -12.32 -5.96
N THR A 63 24.30 -12.43 -6.27
CA THR A 63 24.96 -13.72 -6.51
C THR A 63 25.65 -14.22 -5.26
N ARG A 64 25.54 -15.52 -4.99
CA ARG A 64 26.30 -16.21 -3.93
C ARG A 64 27.35 -17.10 -4.58
N LEU A 65 28.54 -17.17 -3.97
CA LEU A 65 29.57 -18.11 -4.37
C LEU A 65 29.09 -19.54 -4.12
N ASP A 66 29.13 -20.37 -5.17
CA ASP A 66 28.84 -21.79 -5.09
C ASP A 66 30.09 -22.53 -4.61
N THR A 67 30.17 -22.81 -3.32
CA THR A 67 31.33 -23.47 -2.71
C THR A 67 31.53 -24.89 -3.25
N ASP A 68 30.45 -25.63 -3.50
CA ASP A 68 30.49 -27.04 -3.86
C ASP A 68 31.10 -27.22 -5.27
N TYR A 69 30.84 -26.28 -6.17
CA TYR A 69 31.48 -26.21 -7.48
C TYR A 69 33.01 -26.04 -7.40
N PHE A 70 33.52 -25.33 -6.39
CA PHE A 70 34.95 -25.02 -6.26
C PHE A 70 35.72 -25.95 -5.31
N GLU A 71 35.05 -26.83 -4.56
CA GLU A 71 35.70 -27.80 -3.66
C GLU A 71 36.12 -29.12 -4.35
N GLU A 72 35.61 -29.44 -5.54
CA GLU A 72 35.99 -30.63 -6.33
C GLU A 72 37.32 -30.49 -7.14
N SER A 73 38.23 -29.60 -6.73
CA SER A 73 39.51 -29.34 -7.41
C SER A 73 40.71 -30.11 -6.85
#